data_AF-A0A6N7VVA9-F1
#
_entry.id   AF-A0A6N7VVA9-F1
#
_cell.length_a   1.000
_cell.length_b   1.000
_cell.length_c   1.000
_cell.angle_alpha   90.00
_cell.angle_beta   90.00
_cell.angle_gamma   90.00
#
_symmetry.space_group_name_H-M   'P 1'
#
loop_
_entity.id
_entity.type
_entity.pdbx_description
1 polymer ?
#
loop_
_entity_poly.entity_id
_entity_poly.type
_entity_poly.pdbx_seq_one_letter_code
_entity_poly.pdbx_strand_id
1 'polypeptide(L)'
;MRNSQKILIGIFCLGIVLAGAGTGMAFLEFSTFTYAGEKEAGEMDRKTLTLDYAFEAAAEEPLTIGRNYGRYANNNEVIESEAVPENTVRFLVTYNANVVQPYLNSYEMDDDSGEYVRVDWNYINDEFKSFMTCKDDLLEGIRNREIASYHVTGIEEIRIMVNPASRELVQID
;
A
#
# COMPACT_ATOMS: atom_id res chain seq x y z
N MET A 1 12.28 -16.48 2.24
CA MET A 1 12.11 -17.17 3.54
C MET A 1 13.46 -17.73 4.00
N ARG A 2 13.98 -17.27 5.14
CA ARG A 2 15.28 -17.72 5.70
C ARG A 2 15.17 -19.17 6.19
N ASN A 3 16.23 -19.98 6.01
CA ASN A 3 16.24 -21.41 6.33
C ASN A 3 15.78 -21.74 7.77
N SER A 4 16.04 -20.84 8.72
CA SER A 4 15.62 -20.95 10.12
C SER A 4 14.10 -20.94 10.30
N GLN A 5 13.36 -20.19 9.47
CA GLN A 5 11.89 -20.09 9.54
C GLN A 5 11.22 -21.40 9.09
N LYS A 6 11.82 -22.11 8.13
CA LYS A 6 11.33 -23.41 7.64
C LYS A 6 11.43 -24.50 8.71
N ILE A 7 12.51 -24.49 9.48
CA ILE A 7 12.75 -25.46 10.56
C ILE A 7 11.76 -25.24 11.72
N LEU A 8 11.48 -23.98 12.07
CA LEU A 8 10.56 -23.66 13.16
C LEU A 8 9.11 -24.07 12.81
N ILE A 9 8.67 -23.83 11.57
CA ILE A 9 7.37 -24.30 11.05
C ILE A 9 7.30 -25.83 11.08
N GLY A 10 8.36 -26.53 10.69
CA GLY A 10 8.43 -27.98 10.74
C GLY A 10 8.24 -28.55 12.15
N ILE A 11 8.92 -27.98 13.15
CA ILE A 11 8.84 -28.41 14.56
C ILE A 11 7.46 -28.09 15.15
N PHE A 12 6.89 -26.93 14.82
CA PHE A 12 5.54 -26.53 15.26
C PHE A 12 4.47 -27.50 14.72
N CYS A 13 4.52 -27.84 13.43
CA CYS A 13 3.62 -28.82 12.84
C CYS A 13 3.80 -30.23 13.43
N LEU A 14 5.03 -30.64 13.74
CA LEU A 14 5.31 -31.94 14.36
C LEU A 14 4.75 -32.04 15.79
N GLY A 15 4.79 -30.93 16.55
CA GLY A 15 4.23 -30.86 17.90
C GLY A 15 2.70 -30.99 17.93
N ILE A 16 2.01 -30.43 16.94
CA ILE A 16 0.55 -30.55 16.78
C ILE A 16 0.15 -31.98 16.39
N VAL A 17 0.99 -32.68 15.62
CA VAL A 17 0.75 -34.06 15.17
C VAL A 17 0.86 -35.08 16.30
N LEU A 18 1.77 -34.88 17.26
CA LEU A 18 2.10 -35.87 18.30
C LEU A 18 1.20 -35.81 19.56
N ALA A 19 0.41 -34.75 19.73
CA ALA A 19 -0.39 -34.52 20.95
C ALA A 19 -1.81 -35.14 20.95
N GLY A 20 -2.27 -35.80 19.88
CA GLY A 20 -3.60 -36.43 19.90
C GLY A 20 -3.90 -37.28 18.66
N ALA A 21 -4.74 -38.30 18.84
CA ALA A 21 -5.15 -39.29 17.84
C ALA A 21 -5.96 -38.74 16.63
N GLY A 22 -5.72 -37.51 16.21
CA GLY A 22 -6.56 -36.74 15.28
C GLY A 22 -5.83 -36.20 14.05
N THR A 23 -4.60 -36.62 13.74
CA THR A 23 -3.85 -36.08 12.60
C THR A 23 -4.55 -36.32 11.25
N GLY A 24 -5.21 -37.48 11.08
CA GLY A 24 -5.94 -37.82 9.85
C GLY A 24 -7.30 -37.11 9.70
N MET A 25 -8.05 -36.97 10.81
CA MET A 25 -9.33 -36.25 10.81
C MET A 25 -9.13 -34.74 10.64
N ALA A 26 -8.12 -34.14 11.30
CA ALA A 26 -7.83 -32.72 11.17
C ALA A 26 -7.36 -32.33 9.75
N PHE A 27 -6.56 -33.17 9.09
CA PHE A 27 -6.15 -32.93 7.71
C PHE A 27 -7.32 -33.00 6.72
N LEU A 28 -8.25 -33.95 6.89
CA LEU A 28 -9.47 -34.01 6.09
C LEU A 28 -10.36 -32.79 6.33
N GLU A 29 -10.56 -32.38 7.58
CA GLU A 29 -11.36 -31.20 7.91
C GLU A 29 -10.79 -29.90 7.34
N PHE A 30 -9.47 -29.69 7.41
CA PHE A 30 -8.83 -28.52 6.78
C PHE A 30 -8.84 -28.57 5.25
N SER A 31 -8.79 -29.77 4.64
CA SER A 31 -8.82 -29.90 3.17
C SER A 31 -10.15 -29.45 2.55
N THR A 32 -11.23 -29.41 3.34
CA THR A 32 -12.56 -28.94 2.91
C THR A 32 -12.73 -27.42 2.90
N PHE A 33 -11.71 -26.67 3.33
CA PHE A 33 -11.80 -25.21 3.35
C PHE A 33 -11.73 -24.62 1.94
N THR A 34 -12.58 -23.64 1.68
CA THR A 34 -12.61 -22.87 0.43
C THR A 34 -12.02 -21.48 0.64
N TYR A 35 -11.52 -20.89 -0.44
CA TYR A 35 -11.08 -19.50 -0.43
C TYR A 35 -12.28 -18.57 -0.70
N ALA A 36 -12.58 -17.68 0.25
CA ALA A 36 -13.71 -16.76 0.20
C ALA A 36 -13.36 -15.39 -0.40
N GLY A 37 -12.15 -15.23 -0.97
CA GLY A 37 -11.73 -13.99 -1.61
C GLY A 37 -11.02 -13.01 -0.65
N GLU A 38 -10.90 -11.76 -1.12
CA GLU A 38 -10.33 -10.65 -0.36
C GLU A 38 -11.42 -9.93 0.44
N LYS A 39 -11.09 -9.54 1.68
CA LYS A 39 -11.93 -8.73 2.56
C LYS A 39 -11.14 -7.53 3.07
N GLU A 40 -11.82 -6.39 3.19
CA GLU A 40 -11.26 -5.21 3.83
C GLU A 40 -11.34 -5.37 5.35
N ALA A 41 -10.25 -5.08 6.04
CA ALA A 41 -10.15 -5.10 7.49
C ALA A 41 -9.93 -3.70 8.04
N GLY A 42 -10.51 -3.44 9.20
CA GLY A 42 -10.40 -2.15 9.88
C GLY A 42 -11.43 -1.12 9.41
N GLU A 43 -11.40 0.02 10.09
CA GLU A 43 -12.24 1.17 9.77
C GLU A 43 -11.60 2.00 8.65
N MET A 44 -12.42 2.45 7.71
CA MET A 44 -12.00 3.34 6.63
C MET A 44 -12.36 4.79 6.96
N ASP A 45 -11.37 5.58 7.40
CA ASP A 45 -11.49 7.05 7.50
C ASP A 45 -10.89 7.68 6.23
N ARG A 46 -11.70 7.71 5.16
CA ARG A 46 -11.28 8.23 3.86
C ARG A 46 -11.09 9.74 3.92
N LYS A 47 -9.88 10.20 3.59
CA LYS A 47 -9.53 11.63 3.44
C LYS A 47 -8.79 11.86 2.14
N THR A 48 -8.88 13.10 1.65
CA THR A 48 -8.06 13.58 0.52
C THR A 48 -7.16 14.70 1.02
N LEU A 49 -5.85 14.54 0.82
CA LEU A 49 -4.83 15.50 1.16
C LEU A 49 -4.23 16.09 -0.11
N THR A 50 -4.07 17.41 -0.14
CA THR A 50 -3.36 18.13 -1.18
C THR A 50 -1.93 18.38 -0.72
N LEU A 51 -0.95 17.94 -1.51
CA LEU A 51 0.47 18.17 -1.29
C LEU A 51 1.04 18.90 -2.51
N ASP A 52 1.53 20.12 -2.31
CA ASP A 52 2.12 20.93 -3.38
C ASP A 52 3.65 20.94 -3.23
N TYR A 53 4.34 20.69 -4.33
CA TYR A 53 5.79 20.77 -4.44
C TYR A 53 6.16 21.85 -5.45
N ALA A 54 6.78 22.93 -4.98
CA ALA A 54 7.35 23.96 -5.84
C ALA A 54 8.79 23.57 -6.19
N PHE A 55 9.16 23.73 -7.47
CA PHE A 55 10.46 23.35 -7.98
C PHE A 55 11.08 24.48 -8.81
N GLU A 56 12.40 24.61 -8.77
CA GLU A 56 13.13 25.58 -9.60
C GLU A 56 13.46 24.93 -10.94
N ALA A 57 12.54 25.07 -11.89
CA ALA A 57 12.63 24.36 -13.16
C ALA A 57 13.59 25.04 -14.15
N ALA A 58 14.59 24.30 -14.62
CA ALA A 58 15.35 24.60 -15.83
C ALA A 58 15.10 23.48 -16.87
N ALA A 59 14.95 23.83 -18.15
CA ALA A 59 14.74 22.83 -19.21
C ALA A 59 15.91 21.84 -19.36
N GLU A 60 17.09 22.20 -18.86
CA GLU A 60 18.28 21.35 -18.83
C GLU A 60 18.24 20.32 -17.69
N GLU A 61 17.43 20.55 -16.65
CA GLU A 61 17.29 19.72 -15.44
C GLU A 61 15.80 19.59 -15.06
N PRO A 62 15.02 18.75 -15.77
CA PRO A 62 13.59 18.60 -15.49
C PRO A 62 13.35 17.91 -14.14
N LEU A 63 12.26 18.28 -13.46
CA LEU A 63 11.84 17.60 -12.24
C LEU A 63 11.40 16.16 -12.56
N THR A 64 11.95 15.19 -11.83
CA THR A 64 11.56 13.79 -11.95
C THR A 64 10.52 13.43 -10.89
N ILE A 65 9.34 12.99 -11.32
CA ILE A 65 8.30 12.45 -10.45
C ILE A 65 8.45 10.94 -10.34
N GLY A 66 8.66 10.47 -9.12
CA GLY A 66 8.75 9.05 -8.82
C GLY A 66 7.42 8.32 -8.98
N ARG A 67 7.43 7.19 -9.70
CA ARG A 67 6.28 6.28 -9.71
C ARG A 67 6.10 5.61 -8.36
N ASN A 68 4.83 5.46 -8.00
CA ASN A 68 4.44 4.55 -6.93
C ASN A 68 4.26 3.15 -7.50
N TYR A 69 5.08 2.19 -7.05
CA TYR A 69 5.03 0.80 -7.51
C TYR A 69 3.92 -0.01 -6.82
N GLY A 70 3.39 -1.03 -7.52
CA GLY A 70 2.42 -1.99 -6.97
C GLY A 70 0.97 -1.72 -7.38
N ARG A 71 0.00 -2.00 -6.48
CA ARG A 71 -1.46 -1.87 -6.74
C ARG A 71 -1.91 -0.44 -7.10
N TYR A 72 -1.02 0.54 -6.93
CA TYR A 72 -1.23 1.96 -7.15
C TYR A 72 -0.61 2.46 -8.48
N ALA A 73 -0.06 1.56 -9.31
CA ALA A 73 0.60 1.91 -10.58
C ALA A 73 -0.31 2.56 -11.64
N ASN A 74 -1.64 2.45 -11.49
CA ASN A 74 -2.61 3.03 -12.43
C ASN A 74 -2.83 4.55 -12.23
N ASN A 75 -2.14 5.16 -11.26
CA ASN A 75 -2.34 6.54 -10.81
C ASN A 75 -1.20 7.49 -11.23
N ASN A 76 -0.37 7.07 -12.18
CA ASN A 76 0.80 7.82 -12.64
C ASN A 76 0.50 8.72 -13.85
N GLU A 77 -0.77 9.01 -14.13
CA GLU A 77 -1.13 9.98 -15.17
C GLU A 77 -0.97 11.40 -14.62
N VAL A 78 -0.15 12.20 -15.27
CA VAL A 78 0.00 13.62 -14.99
C VAL A 78 -1.09 14.38 -15.71
N ILE A 79 -1.99 14.99 -14.94
CA ILE A 79 -3.13 15.76 -15.46
C ILE A 79 -2.73 17.23 -15.52
N GLU A 80 -2.88 17.83 -16.69
CA GLU A 80 -2.67 19.27 -16.86
C GLU A 80 -3.85 20.06 -16.29
N SER A 81 -3.58 21.09 -15.51
CA SER A 81 -4.60 21.92 -14.88
C SER A 81 -4.10 23.33 -14.57
N GLU A 82 -4.75 24.35 -15.12
CA GLU A 82 -4.46 25.77 -14.87
C GLU A 82 -4.68 26.18 -13.40
N ALA A 83 -5.39 25.38 -12.60
CA ALA A 83 -5.57 25.62 -11.17
C ALA A 83 -4.31 25.32 -10.32
N VAL A 84 -3.29 24.71 -10.91
CA VAL A 84 -1.98 24.50 -10.28
C VAL A 84 -1.08 25.67 -10.67
N PRO A 85 -0.39 26.33 -9.73
CA PRO A 85 0.57 27.38 -10.08
C PRO A 85 1.66 26.86 -11.03
N GLU A 86 2.24 27.76 -11.82
CA GLU A 86 3.45 27.45 -12.59
C GLU A 86 4.56 26.95 -11.66
N ASN A 87 5.40 26.06 -12.18
CA ASN A 87 6.54 25.48 -11.47
C ASN A 87 6.13 24.78 -10.15
N THR A 88 4.92 24.22 -10.13
CA THR A 88 4.38 23.46 -9.00
C THR A 88 3.77 22.16 -9.49
N VAL A 89 4.08 21.07 -8.78
CA VAL A 89 3.38 19.79 -8.92
C VAL A 89 2.44 19.63 -7.73
N ARG A 90 1.17 19.35 -7.99
CA ARG A 90 0.15 19.08 -6.97
C ARG A 90 -0.18 17.59 -6.95
N PHE A 91 -0.02 16.97 -5.80
CA PHE A 91 -0.44 15.61 -5.52
C PHE A 91 -1.74 15.63 -4.71
N LEU A 92 -2.80 15.04 -5.26
CA LEU A 92 -4.04 14.76 -4.53
C LEU A 92 -4.03 13.31 -4.09
N VAL A 93 -3.88 13.08 -2.79
CA VAL A 93 -3.76 11.74 -2.21
C VAL A 93 -5.04 11.40 -1.46
N THR A 94 -5.79 10.41 -1.94
CA THR A 94 -6.93 9.84 -1.22
C THR A 94 -6.46 8.61 -0.44
N TYR A 95 -6.66 8.61 0.87
CA TYR A 95 -6.08 7.62 1.79
C TYR A 95 -6.97 7.37 3.01
N ASN A 96 -6.70 6.27 3.71
CA ASN A 96 -7.28 5.95 5.00
C ASN A 96 -6.43 6.56 6.13
N ALA A 97 -6.96 7.60 6.78
CA ALA A 97 -6.27 8.34 7.82
C ALA A 97 -6.11 7.58 9.15
N ASN A 98 -6.74 6.40 9.29
CA ASN A 98 -6.47 5.48 10.39
C ASN A 98 -5.23 4.58 10.13
N VAL A 99 -4.73 4.55 8.90
CA VAL A 99 -3.76 3.53 8.45
C VAL A 99 -2.44 4.13 8.03
N VAL A 100 -2.48 5.22 7.26
CA VAL A 100 -1.28 5.85 6.74
C VAL A 100 -1.30 7.36 6.91
N GLN A 101 -0.11 7.94 6.97
CA GLN A 101 0.11 9.38 6.87
C GLN A 101 0.99 9.66 5.64
N PRO A 102 0.39 10.16 4.53
CA PRO A 102 1.13 10.53 3.33
C PRO A 102 1.98 11.78 3.53
N TYR A 103 3.11 11.84 2.84
CA TYR A 103 4.01 13.00 2.81
C TYR A 103 4.80 13.04 1.49
N LEU A 104 5.43 14.18 1.19
CA LEU A 104 6.34 14.30 0.06
C LEU A 104 7.76 13.92 0.48
N ASN A 105 8.37 13.04 -0.30
CA ASN A 105 9.79 12.72 -0.20
C ASN A 105 10.48 13.31 -1.43
N SER A 106 11.36 14.28 -1.21
CA SER A 106 12.15 14.92 -2.26
C SER A 106 13.64 14.85 -1.95
N TYR A 107 14.44 14.67 -2.99
CA TYR A 107 15.90 14.68 -2.91
C TYR A 107 16.49 15.04 -4.28
N GLU A 108 17.69 15.58 -4.29
CA GLU A 108 18.47 15.80 -5.52
C GLU A 108 19.10 14.48 -5.97
N MET A 109 19.02 14.19 -7.27
CA MET A 109 19.68 13.02 -7.85
C MET A 109 21.16 13.30 -8.11
N ASP A 110 22.02 12.31 -7.86
CA ASP A 110 23.48 12.44 -7.99
C ASP A 110 23.99 12.50 -9.46
N ASP A 111 23.12 12.29 -10.47
CA ASP A 111 23.49 12.03 -11.87
C ASP A 111 23.03 13.11 -12.89
N ASP A 112 22.97 14.38 -12.46
CA ASP A 112 22.49 15.52 -13.27
C ASP A 112 21.04 15.36 -13.78
N SER A 113 20.24 14.43 -13.22
CA SER A 113 18.82 14.25 -13.57
C SER A 113 17.85 15.19 -12.83
N GLY A 114 18.40 16.20 -12.13
CA GLY A 114 17.65 17.24 -11.45
C GLY A 114 17.04 16.80 -10.12
N GLU A 115 16.03 17.55 -9.68
CA GLU A 115 15.27 17.23 -8.48
C GLU A 115 14.37 16.01 -8.68
N TYR A 116 14.20 15.22 -7.63
CA TYR A 116 13.23 14.12 -7.58
C TYR A 116 12.20 14.34 -6.50
N VAL A 117 10.93 14.07 -6.80
CA VAL A 117 9.84 14.09 -5.82
C VAL A 117 8.91 12.90 -5.98
N ARG A 118 8.50 12.31 -4.86
CA ARG A 118 7.44 11.31 -4.83
C ARG A 118 6.58 11.42 -3.58
N VAL A 119 5.39 10.84 -3.66
CA VAL A 119 4.54 10.62 -2.48
C VAL A 119 5.03 9.37 -1.76
N ASP A 120 5.39 9.50 -0.50
CA ASP A 120 5.64 8.39 0.43
C ASP A 120 4.59 8.41 1.55
N TRP A 121 4.57 7.36 2.37
CA TRP A 121 3.67 7.30 3.52
C TRP A 121 4.26 6.51 4.69
N ASN A 122 3.91 6.95 5.90
CA ASN A 122 4.18 6.20 7.12
C ASN A 122 2.96 5.36 7.48
N TYR A 123 3.17 4.09 7.80
CA TYR A 123 2.14 3.26 8.42
C TYR A 123 1.97 3.68 9.88
N ILE A 124 0.73 4.01 10.24
CA ILE A 124 0.34 4.42 11.60
C ILE A 124 -0.72 3.49 12.20
N ASN A 125 -1.12 2.44 11.48
CA ASN A 125 -2.08 1.47 11.96
C ASN A 125 -1.51 0.63 13.10
N ASP A 126 -2.37 0.32 14.07
CA ASP A 126 -2.13 -0.75 15.05
C ASP A 126 -2.57 -2.07 14.43
N GLU A 127 -1.60 -2.93 14.08
CA GLU A 127 -1.83 -4.23 13.46
C GLU A 127 -2.75 -5.13 14.30
N PHE A 128 -2.62 -5.07 15.63
CA PHE A 128 -3.43 -5.87 16.53
C PHE A 128 -4.86 -5.34 16.56
N LYS A 129 -5.05 -4.02 16.60
CA LYS A 129 -6.38 -3.40 16.47
C LYS A 129 -7.03 -3.79 15.15
N SER A 130 -6.31 -3.70 14.03
CA SER A 130 -6.79 -4.14 12.71
C SER A 130 -7.24 -5.61 12.71
N PHE A 131 -6.44 -6.51 13.29
CA PHE A 131 -6.84 -7.91 13.45
C PHE A 131 -8.11 -8.06 14.28
N MET A 132 -8.22 -7.35 15.40
CA MET A 132 -9.39 -7.42 16.27
C MET A 132 -10.67 -6.98 15.57
N THR A 133 -10.59 -6.09 14.57
CA THR A 133 -11.77 -5.69 13.77
C THR A 133 -12.28 -6.80 12.83
N CYS A 134 -11.41 -7.64 12.28
CA CYS A 134 -11.81 -8.72 11.37
C CYS A 134 -11.89 -10.10 12.04
N LYS A 135 -11.59 -10.18 13.35
CA LYS A 135 -11.56 -11.43 14.11
C LYS A 135 -12.90 -12.17 14.07
N ASP A 136 -14.02 -11.47 14.18
CA ASP A 136 -15.33 -12.12 14.18
C ASP A 136 -15.66 -12.69 12.78
N ASP A 137 -15.37 -11.96 11.70
CA ASP A 137 -15.50 -12.44 10.32
C ASP A 137 -14.58 -13.64 10.03
N LEU A 138 -13.36 -13.64 10.58
CA LEU A 138 -12.44 -14.77 10.48
C LEU A 138 -13.00 -16.00 11.19
N LEU A 139 -13.54 -15.84 12.41
CA LEU A 139 -14.14 -16.93 13.19
C LEU A 139 -15.40 -17.49 12.52
N GLU A 140 -16.21 -16.63 11.90
CA GLU A 140 -17.35 -17.05 11.09
C GLU A 140 -16.89 -17.82 9.85
N GLY A 141 -15.89 -17.32 9.14
CA GLY A 141 -15.27 -18.05 8.02
C GLY A 141 -14.80 -19.43 8.44
N ILE A 142 -14.08 -19.55 9.56
CA ILE A 142 -13.61 -20.83 10.09
C ILE A 142 -14.79 -21.79 10.37
N ARG A 143 -15.88 -21.29 10.95
CA ARG A 143 -17.10 -22.08 11.20
C ARG A 143 -17.71 -22.60 9.89
N ASN A 144 -17.63 -21.80 8.82
CA ASN A 144 -18.18 -22.11 7.50
C ASN A 144 -17.19 -22.86 6.59
N ARG A 145 -15.99 -23.19 7.08
CA ARG A 145 -14.90 -23.77 6.27
C ARG A 145 -14.45 -22.84 5.15
N GLU A 146 -14.33 -21.56 5.46
CA GLU A 146 -13.92 -20.51 4.53
C GLU A 146 -12.72 -19.76 5.10
N ILE A 147 -11.72 -19.50 4.26
CA ILE A 147 -10.59 -18.62 4.58
C ILE A 147 -10.60 -17.47 3.57
N ALA A 148 -10.51 -16.24 4.07
CA ALA A 148 -10.38 -15.03 3.26
C ALA A 148 -9.00 -14.39 3.50
N SER A 149 -8.54 -13.63 2.51
CA SER A 149 -7.40 -12.72 2.69
C SER A 149 -7.92 -11.38 3.22
N TYR A 150 -7.37 -10.93 4.33
CA TYR A 150 -7.74 -9.65 4.93
C TYR A 150 -6.67 -8.60 4.64
N HIS A 151 -7.09 -7.46 4.10
CA HIS A 151 -6.20 -6.36 3.75
C HIS A 151 -6.68 -5.07 4.40
N VAL A 152 -5.73 -4.21 4.74
CA VAL A 152 -6.00 -2.87 5.25
C VAL A 152 -5.54 -1.89 4.19
N THR A 153 -6.46 -1.18 3.58
CA THR A 153 -6.16 -0.22 2.51
C THR A 153 -5.64 1.07 3.14
N GLY A 154 -4.39 1.41 2.79
CA GLY A 154 -3.72 2.64 3.23
C GLY A 154 -3.94 3.79 2.24
N ILE A 155 -3.36 3.69 1.05
CA ILE A 155 -3.56 4.63 -0.06
C ILE A 155 -4.66 4.06 -0.96
N GLU A 156 -5.56 4.90 -1.44
CA GLU A 156 -6.58 4.50 -2.41
C GLU A 156 -6.32 5.12 -3.78
N GLU A 157 -5.95 6.40 -3.79
CA GLU A 157 -5.71 7.14 -5.03
C GLU A 157 -4.60 8.17 -4.86
N ILE A 158 -3.82 8.36 -5.92
CA ILE A 158 -2.90 9.50 -6.05
C ILE A 158 -3.22 10.12 -7.41
N ARG A 159 -3.45 11.43 -7.47
CA ARG A 159 -3.52 12.15 -8.74
C ARG A 159 -2.43 13.19 -8.78
N ILE A 160 -1.73 13.25 -9.90
CA ILE A 160 -0.62 14.18 -10.11
C ILE A 160 -1.13 15.25 -11.06
N MET A 161 -1.03 16.51 -10.66
CA MET A 161 -1.49 17.64 -11.44
C MET A 161 -0.35 18.64 -11.64
N VAL A 162 -0.21 19.17 -12.85
CA VAL A 162 0.79 20.19 -13.17
C VAL A 162 0.15 21.31 -13.99
N ASN A 163 0.73 22.50 -13.93
CA ASN A 163 0.34 23.57 -14.84
C ASN A 163 0.74 23.20 -16.28
N PRO A 164 -0.12 23.43 -17.29
CA PRO A 164 0.23 23.22 -18.71
C PRO A 164 1.54 23.90 -19.12
N ALA A 165 1.82 25.12 -18.62
CA ALA A 165 3.03 25.89 -18.94
C ALA A 165 4.32 25.25 -18.41
N SER A 166 4.23 24.43 -17.37
CA SER A 166 5.38 23.75 -16.75
C SER A 166 5.43 22.27 -17.10
N ARG A 167 4.52 21.76 -17.94
CA ARG A 167 4.41 20.33 -18.25
C ARG A 167 5.68 19.74 -18.87
N GLU A 168 6.35 20.50 -19.74
CA GLU A 168 7.60 20.09 -20.40
C GLU A 168 8.80 20.02 -19.44
N LEU A 169 8.68 20.63 -18.26
CA LEU A 169 9.74 20.69 -17.24
C LEU A 169 9.64 19.54 -16.24
N VAL A 170 8.74 18.57 -16.48
CA VAL A 170 8.45 17.48 -15.56
C VAL A 170 8.39 16.15 -16.30
N GLN A 171 9.07 15.14 -15.76
CA GLN A 171 9.09 13.78 -16.27
C GLN A 171 8.67 12.76 -15.21
N ILE A 172 8.33 11.55 -15.64
CA ILE A 172 7.96 10.45 -14.74
C ILE A 172 8.99 9.33 -14.90
N ASP A 173 9.59 8.90 -13.78
CA ASP A 173 10.50 7.75 -13.69
C ASP A 173 9.78 6.42 -13.99
#